data_AF-A0A7X0IPB5-F1
#
_entry.id   AF-A0A7X0IPB5-F1
#
_cell.length_a   1.000
_cell.length_b   1.000
_cell.length_c   1.000
_cell.angle_alpha   90.00
_cell.angle_beta   90.00
_cell.angle_gamma   90.00
#
_symmetry.space_group_name_H-M   'P 1'
#
loop_
_entity.id
_entity.type
_entity.pdbx_description
1 polymer ?
#
loop_
_entity_poly.entity_id
_entity_poly.type
_entity_poly.pdbx_seq_one_letter_code
_entity_poly.pdbx_strand_id
1 'polypeptide(L)' 'MKQESKLMTLIRAGKRQEAFDMIERLKSAAQLLPTAVKVGRTGAVSYYKGNHRFVRNTQGGWDLVPKKK' A
#
# COMPACT_ATOMS: atom_id res chain seq x y z
N MET A 1 -12.42 -10.51 13.52
CA MET A 1 -13.65 -10.41 14.36
C MET A 1 -13.57 -9.37 15.48
N LYS A 2 -12.56 -9.33 16.38
CA LYS A 2 -12.53 -8.32 17.48
C LYS A 2 -12.42 -6.86 17.03
N GLN A 3 -11.74 -6.57 15.92
CA GLN A 3 -11.49 -5.20 15.46
C GLN A 3 -12.70 -4.57 14.76
N GLU A 4 -13.47 -5.33 13.96
CA GLU A 4 -14.72 -4.85 13.35
C GLU A 4 -15.75 -4.47 14.40
N SER A 5 -15.95 -5.31 15.42
CA SER A 5 -16.87 -5.01 16.51
C SER A 5 -16.50 -3.69 17.20
N LYS A 6 -15.22 -3.46 17.45
CA LYS A 6 -14.71 -2.22 18.06
C LYS A 6 -14.90 -1.00 17.16
N LEU A 7 -14.67 -1.15 15.85
CA LEU A 7 -14.90 -0.09 14.86
C LEU A 7 -16.39 0.30 14.79
N MET A 8 -17.29 -0.70 14.76
CA MET A 8 -18.73 -0.48 14.74
C MET A 8 -19.22 0.24 16.00
N THR A 9 -18.64 -0.07 17.17
CA THR A 9 -18.92 0.66 18.41
C THR A 9 -18.50 2.14 18.31
N LEU A 10 -17.32 2.44 17.75
CA LEU A 10 -16.87 3.82 17.57
C LEU A 10 -17.76 4.61 16.60
N ILE A 11 -18.20 3.98 15.50
CA ILE A 11 -19.13 4.59 14.53
C ILE A 11 -20.46 4.90 15.20
N ARG A 12 -21.04 3.95 15.95
CA ARG A 12 -22.31 4.14 16.66
C ARG A 12 -22.22 5.22 17.74
N ALA A 13 -21.07 5.35 18.40
CA ALA A 13 -20.82 6.40 19.38
C ALA A 13 -20.54 7.79 18.75
N GLY A 14 -20.55 7.91 17.42
CA GLY A 14 -20.27 9.17 16.72
C GLY A 14 -18.79 9.60 16.76
N LYS A 15 -17.89 8.74 17.25
CA LYS A 15 -16.46 9.01 17.39
C LYS A 15 -15.72 8.86 16.07
N ARG A 16 -16.01 9.76 15.13
CA ARG A 16 -15.51 9.71 13.74
C ARG A 16 -13.98 9.67 13.66
N GLN A 17 -13.28 10.53 14.41
CA GLN A 17 -11.81 10.60 14.35
C GLN A 17 -11.16 9.29 14.81
N GLU A 18 -11.57 8.75 15.97
CA GLU A 18 -11.03 7.49 16.49
C GLU A 18 -11.32 6.31 15.55
N ALA A 19 -12.47 6.32 14.87
CA ALA A 19 -12.81 5.31 13.87
C ALA A 19 -11.90 5.43 12.63
N PHE A 20 -11.63 6.65 12.15
CA PHE A 20 -10.71 6.89 11.04
C PHE A 20 -9.28 6.49 11.37
N ASP A 21 -8.76 6.88 12.54
CA ASP A 21 -7.42 6.52 13.00
C ASP A 21 -7.26 5.00 13.11
N MET A 22 -8.31 4.29 13.55
CA MET A 22 -8.31 2.84 13.62
C MET A 22 -8.27 2.20 12.22
N ILE A 23 -9.03 2.73 11.26
CA ILE A 23 -8.99 2.27 9.87
C ILE A 23 -7.60 2.52 9.26
N GLU A 24 -6.97 3.67 9.50
CA GLU A 24 -5.61 3.94 9.02
C GLU A 24 -4.59 2.97 9.61
N ARG A 25 -4.66 2.69 10.91
CA ARG A 25 -3.77 1.70 11.55
C ARG A 25 -3.97 0.31 10.97
N LEU A 26 -5.21 -0.08 10.70
CA LEU A 26 -5.50 -1.37 10.06
C LEU A 26 -5.01 -1.42 8.62
N LYS A 27 -5.14 -0.33 7.85
CA LYS A 27 -4.58 -0.22 6.50
C LYS A 27 -3.07 -0.34 6.54
N SER A 28 -2.38 0.40 7.41
CA SER A 28 -0.92 0.36 7.56
C SER A 28 -0.42 -1.01 8.02
N ALA A 29 -1.16 -1.70 8.90
CA ALA A 29 -0.82 -3.05 9.36
C ALA A 29 -1.14 -4.13 8.31
N ALA A 30 -2.19 -3.95 7.51
CA ALA A 30 -2.59 -4.88 6.45
C ALA A 30 -1.87 -4.62 5.11
N GLN A 31 -1.21 -3.47 4.97
CA GLN A 31 -0.51 -3.10 3.76
C GLN A 31 0.78 -3.92 3.60
N LEU A 32 0.60 -5.08 2.99
CA LEU A 32 1.50 -5.54 1.93
C LEU A 32 1.41 -4.57 0.74
N LEU A 33 1.72 -3.30 0.95
CA LEU A 33 1.89 -2.39 -0.17
C LEU A 33 2.99 -2.98 -1.05
N PRO A 34 2.75 -3.13 -2.36
CA PRO A 34 3.82 -3.46 -3.27
C PRO A 34 4.87 -2.35 -3.13
N THR A 35 6.09 -2.76 -2.84
CA THR A 35 7.23 -1.85 -2.64
C THR A 35 7.53 -1.07 -3.93
N ALA A 36 7.11 -1.59 -5.08
CA ALA A 36 7.26 -0.93 -6.37
C ALA A 36 6.06 -1.22 -7.29
N VAL A 37 5.62 -0.23 -8.08
CA VAL A 37 4.55 -0.33 -9.08
C VAL A 37 5.08 0.08 -10.46
N LYS A 38 4.90 -0.77 -11.48
CA LYS A 38 5.21 -0.44 -12.89
C LYS A 38 3.90 -0.23 -13.64
N VAL A 39 3.78 0.88 -14.36
CA VAL A 39 2.68 1.12 -15.30
C VAL A 39 3.25 1.02 -16.72
N GLY A 40 2.75 0.07 -17.50
CA GLY A 40 3.12 -0.11 -18.90
C GLY A 40 2.48 0.93 -19.82
N ARG A 41 2.96 1.02 -21.06
CA ARG A 41 2.44 1.98 -22.07
C ARG A 41 0.97 1.77 -22.41
N THR A 42 0.44 0.56 -22.23
CA THR A 42 -0.97 0.20 -22.44
C THR A 42 -1.84 0.46 -21.21
N GLY A 43 -1.27 1.00 -20.12
CA GLY A 43 -1.95 1.16 -18.84
C GLY A 43 -1.94 -0.07 -17.95
N ALA A 44 -1.33 -1.18 -18.40
CA ALA A 44 -1.18 -2.38 -17.58
C ALA A 44 -0.35 -2.10 -16.31
N VAL A 45 -0.89 -2.47 -15.14
CA VAL A 45 -0.24 -2.22 -13.84
C VAL A 45 0.36 -3.52 -13.31
N SER A 46 1.64 -3.50 -12.99
CA SER A 46 2.35 -4.60 -12.33
C SER A 46 2.80 -4.18 -10.93
N TYR A 47 2.46 -5.01 -9.94
CA TYR A 47 2.76 -4.78 -8.53
C TYR A 47 3.88 -5.72 -8.08
N TYR A 48 4.93 -5.16 -7.46
CA TYR A 48 6.08 -5.93 -6.98
C TYR A 48 6.21 -5.85 -5.47
N LYS A 49 6.35 -7.00 -4.83
CA LYS A 49 6.55 -7.13 -3.38
C LYS A 49 8.04 -7.35 -3.07
N GLY A 50 8.57 -6.67 -2.06
CA GLY A 50 9.96 -6.82 -1.59
C GLY A 50 10.90 -5.70 -2.04
N ASN A 51 12.15 -5.74 -1.57
CA ASN A 51 13.16 -4.69 -1.79
C ASN A 51 13.56 -4.57 -3.27
N HIS A 52 12.75 -3.86 -4.07
CA HIS A 52 13.03 -3.52 -5.45
C HIS A 52 12.80 -2.01 -5.67
N ARG A 53 13.50 -1.44 -6.64
CA ARG A 53 13.35 -0.05 -7.08
C ARG A 53 13.38 0.04 -8.59
N PHE A 54 12.77 1.07 -9.16
CA PHE A 54 12.92 1.37 -10.58
C PHE A 54 14.12 2.26 -10.82
N VAL A 55 14.92 1.92 -11.83
CA VAL A 55 16.05 2.73 -12.30
C VAL A 55 15.86 2.99 -13.78
N ARG A 56 16.13 4.23 -14.20
CA ARG A 56 16.08 4.61 -15.62
C ARG A 56 17.28 4.01 -16.34
N ASN A 57 17.05 3.27 -17.42
CA ASN A 57 18.11 2.67 -18.21
C ASN A 57 18.62 3.62 -19.30
N THR A 58 19.72 3.23 -19.96
CA THR A 58 20.38 4.02 -21.01
C THR A 58 19.51 4.23 -22.26
N GLN A 59 18.47 3.41 -22.43
CA GLN A 59 17.48 3.49 -23.52
C GLN A 59 16.26 4.36 -23.13
N GLY A 60 16.28 4.99 -21.95
CA GLY A 60 15.20 5.85 -21.46
C GLY A 60 14.00 5.11 -20.85
N GLY A 61 14.04 3.77 -20.78
CA GLY A 61 13.06 2.93 -20.10
C GLY A 61 13.29 2.81 -18.59
N TRP A 62 12.37 2.14 -17.91
CA TRP A 62 12.46 1.88 -16.46
C TRP A 62 12.62 0.39 -16.20
N ASP A 63 13.74 0.03 -15.57
CA ASP A 63 14.06 -1.35 -15.16
C ASP A 63 13.83 -1.53 -13.66
N LEU A 64 13.25 -2.67 -13.30
CA LEU A 64 13.09 -3.06 -11.91
C LEU A 64 14.37 -3.76 -11.44
N VAL A 65 15.03 -3.21 -10.42
CA VAL A 65 16.24 -3.78 -9.84
C VAL A 65 16.07 -4.04 -8.35
N PRO A 66 16.71 -5.07 -7.78
CA PRO A 66 16.76 -5.24 -6.34
C PRO A 66 17.37 -4.01 -5.65
N LYS A 67 16.73 -3.55 -4.58
CA LYS A 67 17.29 -2.54 -3.68
C LYS A 67 18.35 -3.24 -2.84
N LYS A 68 19.63 -3.10 -3.20
CA LYS A 68 20.75 -3.59 -2.38
C LYS A 68 20.59 -3.02 -0.96
N LYS A 69 20.79 -3.87 0.04
CA LYS A 69 20.77 -3.50 1.46
C LYS A 69 21.81 -2.43 1.74
#